data_AF-A0A179GTT6-F1
#
_entry.id   AF-A0A179GTT6-F1
#
_cell.length_a   1.000
_cell.length_b   1.000
_cell.length_c   1.000
_cell.angle_alpha   90.00
_cell.angle_beta   90.00
_cell.angle_gamma   90.00
#
_symmetry.space_group_name_H-M   'P 1'
#
loop_
_entity.id
_entity.type
_entity.pdbx_description
1 polymer ?
#
loop_
_entity_poly.entity_id
_entity_poly.type
_entity_poly.pdbx_seq_one_letter_code
_entity_poly.pdbx_strand_id
1 'polypeptide(L)'
;MKLYLLAAALGATACVPSLVLEGVSEERSNAPNSPFTLRASCADLGNEHAVFLRGNSAAEPQSVRGILLNTTVSSDGIAVPGLRPGQQTITVVAADARGNPIMQNFMLRFGSDRSARSEIFQAKSADPSPAACSCGSCQDCPGRPICEPNCQIPPQSCDFYTSCAEETLHCGSDGYPVRYGAKNCGRFVHNLGAFSPSGQAWVWRVMTCLQRALVEPVGRCGATCQVIEEAAFASHPVCYVDSGVCDLPLQDLVEIVVTVNTDLFAGPALEQVFKTAGGCAAHYDRELGARIAELEEEARDQPIRKPVIYAEIVLLRGVKRFIGSFAGP
;
A
#
# COMPACT_ATOMS: atom_id res chain seq x y z
N MET A 1 -59.38 3.00 9.42
CA MET A 1 -58.14 2.68 10.17
C MET A 1 -57.24 1.89 9.23
N LYS A 2 -56.26 2.54 8.60
CA LYS A 2 -55.31 1.91 7.66
C LYS A 2 -54.07 1.48 8.44
N LEU A 3 -53.80 0.18 8.47
CA LEU A 3 -52.59 -0.38 9.06
C LEU A 3 -51.51 -0.41 7.97
N TYR A 4 -50.45 0.39 8.13
CA TYR A 4 -49.20 0.27 7.38
C TYR A 4 -48.31 -0.73 8.13
N LEU A 5 -47.90 -1.82 7.50
CA LEU A 5 -46.72 -2.56 7.91
C LEU A 5 -45.59 -2.24 6.93
N LEU A 6 -44.54 -1.62 7.48
CA LEU A 6 -43.27 -1.38 6.82
C LEU A 6 -42.58 -2.72 6.52
N ALA A 7 -42.18 -2.91 5.26
CA ALA A 7 -41.17 -3.89 4.92
C ALA A 7 -39.82 -3.40 5.46
N ALA A 8 -39.20 -4.18 6.34
CA ALA A 8 -37.83 -3.97 6.75
C ALA A 8 -36.91 -4.26 5.56
N ALA A 9 -36.34 -3.20 4.97
CA ALA A 9 -35.21 -3.33 4.06
C ALA A 9 -34.01 -3.85 4.87
N LEU A 10 -33.68 -5.13 4.70
CA LEU A 10 -32.38 -5.67 5.07
C LEU A 10 -31.33 -4.85 4.34
N GLY A 11 -30.55 -4.06 5.10
CA GLY A 11 -29.47 -3.26 4.56
C GLY A 11 -28.47 -4.15 3.84
N ALA A 12 -28.35 -3.98 2.51
CA ALA A 12 -27.20 -4.48 1.79
C ALA A 12 -25.97 -3.82 2.42
N THR A 13 -25.09 -4.60 3.04
CA THR A 13 -23.74 -4.13 3.39
C THR A 13 -23.13 -3.56 2.11
N ALA A 14 -22.86 -2.24 2.13
CA ALA A 14 -22.25 -1.57 0.99
C ALA A 14 -20.93 -2.27 0.67
N CYS A 15 -20.87 -2.95 -0.48
CA CYS A 15 -19.64 -3.59 -0.88
C CYS A 15 -18.63 -2.52 -1.29
N VAL A 16 -17.40 -2.62 -0.75
CA VAL A 16 -16.27 -1.82 -1.19
C VAL A 16 -15.66 -2.51 -2.42
N PRO A 17 -15.77 -1.92 -3.63
CA PRO A 17 -15.28 -2.56 -4.84
C PRO A 17 -13.78 -2.83 -4.76
N SER A 18 -13.40 -4.06 -5.09
CA SER A 18 -12.02 -4.52 -5.18
C SER A 18 -11.86 -5.45 -6.38
N LEU A 19 -10.64 -5.72 -6.78
CA LEU A 19 -10.21 -6.58 -7.86
C LEU A 19 -9.67 -7.87 -7.24
N VAL A 20 -10.14 -8.99 -7.79
CA VAL A 20 -9.75 -10.34 -7.40
C VAL A 20 -9.04 -10.97 -8.59
N LEU A 21 -7.89 -11.60 -8.31
CA LEU A 21 -7.12 -12.32 -9.32
C LEU A 21 -7.80 -13.64 -9.66
N GLU A 22 -8.02 -13.87 -10.95
CA GLU A 22 -8.49 -15.14 -11.50
C GLU A 22 -7.41 -15.70 -12.45
N GLY A 23 -6.95 -16.92 -12.18
CA GLY A 23 -5.92 -17.62 -12.96
C GLY A 23 -4.49 -17.49 -12.43
N VAL A 24 -4.22 -16.50 -11.56
CA VAL A 24 -2.93 -16.31 -10.87
C VAL A 24 -3.13 -16.03 -9.37
N SER A 25 -2.06 -16.06 -8.59
CA SER A 25 -2.07 -15.84 -7.14
C SER A 25 -0.78 -15.20 -6.64
N GLU A 26 -0.87 -14.39 -5.60
CA GLU A 26 0.27 -13.79 -4.89
C GLU A 26 0.95 -14.79 -3.92
N GLU A 27 0.22 -15.80 -3.48
CA GLU A 27 0.65 -16.77 -2.45
C GLU A 27 1.59 -17.84 -3.01
N ARG A 28 1.57 -18.07 -4.32
CA ARG A 28 2.35 -19.12 -5.00
C ARG A 28 3.01 -18.59 -6.27
N SER A 29 3.96 -19.36 -6.79
CA SER A 29 4.51 -19.09 -8.12
C SER A 29 3.50 -19.46 -9.21
N ASN A 30 3.44 -18.63 -10.24
CA ASN A 30 2.58 -18.75 -11.40
C ASN A 30 3.40 -19.21 -12.62
N ALA A 31 2.75 -19.89 -13.57
CA ALA A 31 3.42 -20.28 -14.81
C ALA A 31 3.71 -19.04 -15.68
N PRO A 32 4.95 -18.81 -16.15
CA PRO A 32 5.29 -17.66 -16.98
C PRO A 32 4.37 -17.48 -18.18
N ASN A 33 4.04 -16.23 -18.51
CA ASN A 33 3.16 -15.85 -19.62
C ASN A 33 1.75 -16.45 -19.56
N SER A 34 1.30 -16.93 -18.39
CA SER A 34 -0.09 -17.37 -18.23
C SER A 34 -1.02 -16.16 -18.24
N PRO A 35 -2.07 -16.14 -19.08
CA PRO A 35 -3.07 -15.08 -19.04
C PRO A 35 -3.88 -15.17 -17.76
N PHE A 36 -4.40 -14.02 -17.30
CA PHE A 36 -5.23 -13.94 -16.12
C PHE A 36 -6.21 -12.77 -16.21
N THR A 37 -7.21 -12.79 -15.35
CA THR A 37 -8.27 -11.77 -15.30
C THR A 37 -8.32 -11.15 -13.92
N LEU A 38 -8.51 -9.82 -13.87
CA LEU A 38 -8.81 -9.08 -12.67
C LEU A 38 -10.31 -8.79 -12.65
N ARG A 39 -11.05 -9.49 -11.77
CA ARG A 39 -12.50 -9.32 -11.66
C ARG A 39 -12.86 -8.38 -10.53
N ALA A 40 -13.82 -7.49 -10.77
CA ALA A 40 -14.40 -6.73 -9.69
C ALA A 40 -15.21 -7.64 -8.74
N SER A 41 -15.07 -7.42 -7.44
CA SER A 41 -15.67 -8.25 -6.39
C SER A 41 -17.17 -8.08 -6.29
N CYS A 42 -17.70 -6.91 -6.64
CA CYS A 42 -19.11 -6.59 -6.43
C CYS A 42 -19.64 -5.37 -7.20
N ALA A 43 -18.87 -4.83 -8.16
CA ALA A 43 -19.26 -3.71 -8.98
C ALA A 43 -18.91 -3.98 -10.44
N ASP A 44 -19.73 -3.48 -11.38
CA ASP A 44 -19.37 -3.54 -12.79
C ASP A 44 -18.22 -2.56 -13.05
N LEU A 45 -17.24 -2.99 -13.85
CA LEU A 45 -16.16 -2.12 -14.29
C LEU A 45 -16.65 -1.15 -15.36
N GLY A 46 -16.20 0.10 -15.27
CA GLY A 46 -16.30 1.08 -16.34
C GLY A 46 -15.27 0.84 -17.44
N ASN A 47 -15.27 1.73 -18.43
CA ASN A 47 -14.37 1.61 -19.59
C ASN A 47 -12.95 2.14 -19.30
N GLU A 48 -12.77 2.93 -18.25
CA GLU A 48 -11.47 3.51 -17.88
C GLU A 48 -10.66 2.50 -17.07
N HIS A 49 -9.50 2.10 -17.61
CA HIS A 49 -8.55 1.27 -16.92
C HIS A 49 -7.12 1.53 -17.41
N ALA A 50 -6.16 1.22 -16.56
CA ALA A 50 -4.74 1.18 -16.87
C ALA A 50 -4.08 0.11 -15.99
N VAL A 51 -3.25 -0.74 -16.62
CA VAL A 51 -2.43 -1.70 -15.89
C VAL A 51 -0.97 -1.33 -16.09
N PHE A 52 -0.30 -1.08 -14.97
CA PHE A 52 1.10 -0.70 -14.94
C PHE A 52 1.93 -1.84 -14.37
N LEU A 53 3.03 -2.16 -15.03
CA LEU A 53 4.09 -3.00 -14.53
C LEU A 53 5.18 -2.15 -13.89
N ARG A 54 5.57 -2.55 -12.69
CA ARG A 54 6.76 -2.05 -12.01
C ARG A 54 7.86 -3.10 -12.15
N GLY A 55 8.94 -2.72 -12.84
CA GLY A 55 10.09 -3.59 -13.10
C GLY A 55 11.15 -3.53 -12.00
N ASN A 56 11.97 -4.58 -11.93
CA ASN A 56 13.13 -4.71 -11.03
C ASN A 56 14.48 -4.67 -11.79
N SER A 57 14.55 -4.19 -13.04
CA SER A 57 15.79 -4.24 -13.81
C SER A 57 16.69 -3.03 -13.52
N ALA A 58 17.94 -3.30 -13.13
CA ALA A 58 19.02 -2.32 -12.97
C ALA A 58 19.42 -1.59 -14.28
N ALA A 59 18.76 -1.90 -15.41
CA ALA A 59 19.05 -1.36 -16.74
C ALA A 59 18.20 -0.13 -17.10
N GLU A 60 17.16 0.19 -16.31
CA GLU A 60 16.35 1.40 -16.49
C GLU A 60 16.24 2.14 -15.15
N PRO A 61 16.96 3.26 -14.97
CA PRO A 61 16.78 4.07 -13.79
C PRO A 61 15.39 4.72 -13.85
N GLN A 62 14.45 4.12 -13.11
CA GLN A 62 13.49 4.88 -12.30
C GLN A 62 12.57 5.86 -13.04
N SER A 63 12.08 5.49 -14.24
CA SER A 63 10.85 6.06 -14.77
C SER A 63 9.72 5.05 -14.62
N VAL A 64 8.96 5.23 -13.55
CA VAL A 64 7.51 5.03 -13.46
C VAL A 64 6.89 4.28 -14.67
N ARG A 65 6.55 3.01 -14.45
CA ARG A 65 5.46 2.24 -15.11
C ARG A 65 5.69 1.81 -16.58
N GLY A 66 6.16 0.58 -16.76
CA GLY A 66 5.89 -0.12 -18.02
C GLY A 66 4.38 -0.33 -18.17
N ILE A 67 3.72 0.35 -19.12
CA ILE A 67 2.28 0.18 -19.30
C ILE A 67 2.03 -1.13 -20.06
N LEU A 68 1.13 -1.95 -19.53
CA LEU A 68 0.61 -3.10 -20.27
C LEU A 68 -0.47 -2.61 -21.23
N LEU A 69 -0.05 -2.25 -22.45
CA LEU A 69 -0.96 -1.75 -23.48
C LEU A 69 -1.90 -2.83 -24.06
N ASN A 70 -1.56 -4.11 -23.87
CA ASN A 70 -2.32 -5.24 -24.42
C ASN A 70 -3.34 -5.79 -23.42
N THR A 71 -3.90 -4.96 -22.53
CA THR A 71 -5.01 -5.34 -21.67
C THR A 71 -6.34 -5.01 -22.32
N THR A 72 -7.35 -5.83 -22.05
CA THR A 72 -8.73 -5.55 -22.49
C THR A 72 -9.64 -5.48 -21.27
N VAL A 73 -10.51 -4.47 -21.22
CA VAL A 73 -11.55 -4.37 -20.19
C VAL A 73 -12.89 -4.79 -20.78
N SER A 74 -13.63 -5.59 -20.03
CA SER A 74 -15.04 -5.87 -20.27
C SER A 74 -15.81 -5.76 -18.95
N SER A 75 -17.13 -5.96 -19.00
CA SER A 75 -17.96 -6.09 -17.80
C SER A 75 -17.48 -7.21 -16.87
N ASP A 76 -16.80 -8.22 -17.41
CA ASP A 76 -16.36 -9.41 -16.70
C ASP A 76 -15.02 -9.23 -15.97
N GLY A 77 -14.23 -8.21 -16.34
CA GLY A 77 -12.91 -7.96 -15.74
C GLY A 77 -11.90 -7.33 -16.69
N ILE A 78 -10.69 -7.11 -16.18
CA ILE A 78 -9.53 -6.68 -16.97
C ILE A 78 -8.69 -7.90 -17.30
N ALA A 79 -8.60 -8.27 -18.57
CA ALA A 79 -7.79 -9.38 -19.03
C ALA A 79 -6.34 -8.93 -19.27
N VAL A 80 -5.40 -9.70 -18.73
CA VAL A 80 -3.96 -9.51 -18.90
C VAL A 80 -3.39 -10.73 -19.65
N PRO A 81 -2.67 -10.53 -20.77
CA PRO A 81 -2.21 -11.64 -21.63
C PRO A 81 -1.14 -12.53 -20.98
N GLY A 82 -0.58 -12.10 -19.85
CA GLY A 82 0.44 -12.82 -19.09
C GLY A 82 1.70 -11.99 -18.90
N LEU A 83 2.47 -12.32 -17.85
CA LEU A 83 3.68 -11.59 -17.49
C LEU A 83 4.94 -12.44 -17.65
N ARG A 84 6.07 -11.76 -17.85
CA ARG A 84 7.39 -12.38 -17.96
C ARG A 84 7.80 -13.05 -16.64
N PRO A 85 8.72 -14.04 -16.67
CA PRO A 85 9.30 -14.61 -15.46
C PRO A 85 9.87 -13.56 -14.50
N GLY A 86 9.90 -13.90 -13.22
CA GLY A 86 10.40 -13.06 -12.13
C GLY A 86 9.31 -12.53 -11.20
N GLN A 87 9.73 -11.70 -10.26
CA GLN A 87 8.82 -10.95 -9.38
C GLN A 87 8.29 -9.75 -10.15
N GLN A 88 6.98 -9.69 -10.30
CA GLN A 88 6.27 -8.65 -11.04
C GLN A 88 5.32 -7.95 -10.07
N THR A 89 5.43 -6.63 -9.97
CA THR A 89 4.44 -5.83 -9.25
C THR A 89 3.57 -5.12 -10.28
N ILE A 90 2.27 -5.42 -10.31
CA ILE A 90 1.31 -4.69 -11.13
C ILE A 90 0.51 -3.71 -10.29
N THR A 91 0.30 -2.50 -10.80
CA THR A 91 -0.69 -1.55 -10.30
C THR A 91 -1.81 -1.46 -11.31
N VAL A 92 -3.02 -1.79 -10.89
CA VAL A 92 -4.24 -1.70 -11.67
C VAL A 92 -4.99 -0.47 -11.20
N VAL A 93 -5.27 0.44 -12.12
CA VAL A 93 -6.21 1.54 -11.90
C VAL A 93 -7.40 1.31 -12.80
N ALA A 94 -8.58 1.28 -12.23
CA ALA A 94 -9.83 1.15 -12.94
C ALA A 94 -10.86 2.10 -12.34
N ALA A 95 -12.02 2.21 -12.98
CA ALA A 95 -13.20 2.81 -12.39
C ALA A 95 -14.34 1.80 -12.36
N ASP A 96 -15.19 1.87 -11.35
CA ASP A 96 -16.50 1.22 -11.42
C ASP A 96 -17.41 1.93 -12.44
N ALA A 97 -18.57 1.36 -12.73
CA ALA A 97 -19.56 1.94 -13.65
C ALA A 97 -20.09 3.33 -13.21
N ARG A 98 -19.85 3.75 -11.96
CA ARG A 98 -20.20 5.09 -11.42
C ARG A 98 -19.01 6.05 -11.45
N GLY A 99 -17.86 5.63 -11.96
CA GLY A 99 -16.64 6.42 -12.02
C GLY A 99 -15.85 6.47 -10.70
N ASN A 100 -16.17 5.64 -9.71
CA ASN A 100 -15.36 5.55 -8.49
C ASN A 100 -14.06 4.80 -8.79
N PRO A 101 -12.90 5.32 -8.36
CA PRO A 101 -11.62 4.71 -8.67
C PRO A 101 -11.44 3.41 -7.88
N ILE A 102 -10.93 2.40 -8.56
CA ILE A 102 -10.44 1.16 -7.98
C ILE A 102 -8.94 1.11 -8.29
N MET A 103 -8.10 1.21 -7.26
CA MET A 103 -6.65 1.14 -7.41
C MET A 103 -6.13 -0.05 -6.59
N GLN A 104 -5.51 -1.02 -7.26
CA GLN A 104 -4.96 -2.21 -6.63
C GLN A 104 -3.57 -2.63 -7.13
N ASN A 105 -2.70 -2.98 -6.19
CA ASN A 105 -1.39 -3.55 -6.42
C ASN A 105 -1.42 -5.06 -6.17
N PHE A 106 -0.79 -5.80 -7.07
CA PHE A 106 -0.58 -7.24 -6.91
C PHE A 106 0.90 -7.57 -7.11
N MET A 107 1.47 -8.32 -6.19
CA MET A 107 2.84 -8.80 -6.25
C MET A 107 2.83 -10.28 -6.65
N LEU A 108 3.11 -10.52 -7.93
CA LEU A 108 3.02 -11.82 -8.55
C LEU A 108 4.42 -12.39 -8.81
N ARG A 109 4.58 -13.69 -8.59
CA ARG A 109 5.81 -14.43 -8.93
C ARG A 109 5.54 -15.34 -10.11
N PHE A 110 6.40 -15.29 -11.13
CA PHE A 110 6.31 -16.13 -12.32
C PHE A 110 7.58 -16.96 -12.53
N GLY A 111 7.45 -18.29 -12.61
CA GLY A 111 8.58 -19.21 -12.81
C GLY A 111 9.22 -19.72 -11.52
N SER A 112 10.28 -20.54 -11.65
CA SER A 112 10.95 -21.14 -10.49
C SER A 112 11.93 -20.16 -9.84
N ASP A 113 11.85 -20.04 -8.51
CA ASP A 113 12.86 -19.36 -7.69
C ASP A 113 14.20 -20.10 -7.83
N ARG A 114 15.07 -19.64 -8.73
CA ARG A 114 16.50 -20.01 -8.70
C ARG A 114 17.33 -19.07 -7.84
N SER A 115 16.71 -18.05 -7.24
CA SER A 115 17.36 -17.11 -6.32
C SER A 115 16.61 -17.03 -5.00
N ALA A 116 16.76 -18.08 -4.19
CA ALA A 116 16.68 -18.04 -2.73
C ALA A 116 17.18 -19.38 -2.17
N ARG A 117 18.49 -19.59 -2.21
CA ARG A 117 19.16 -20.53 -1.31
C ARG A 117 19.96 -19.70 -0.30
N SER A 118 19.44 -19.59 0.91
CA SER A 118 20.11 -19.32 2.19
C SER A 118 19.00 -19.39 3.26
N GLU A 119 18.88 -20.50 3.99
CA GLU A 119 19.46 -20.70 5.34
C GLU A 119 18.84 -19.75 6.38
N ILE A 120 18.27 -20.11 7.53
CA ILE A 120 18.14 -21.32 8.35
C ILE A 120 16.92 -21.02 9.27
N PHE A 121 15.89 -21.86 9.29
CA PHE A 121 15.00 -21.95 10.47
C PHE A 121 15.49 -23.14 11.29
N GLN A 122 16.48 -22.91 12.16
CA GLN A 122 16.64 -23.75 13.32
C GLN A 122 15.60 -23.27 14.33
N ALA A 123 14.56 -24.07 14.52
CA ALA A 123 13.77 -24.01 15.73
C ALA A 123 14.73 -24.30 16.89
N LYS A 124 15.15 -23.24 17.59
CA LYS A 124 15.89 -23.41 18.85
C LYS A 124 14.86 -23.82 19.89
N SER A 125 14.96 -25.07 20.32
CA SER A 125 14.21 -25.64 21.44
C SER A 125 14.33 -24.74 22.66
N ALA A 126 13.18 -24.47 23.28
CA ALA A 126 13.06 -23.80 24.55
C ALA A 126 13.89 -24.52 25.63
N ASP A 127 14.83 -23.79 26.22
CA ASP A 127 15.35 -24.12 27.54
C ASP A 127 14.35 -23.57 28.56
N PRO A 128 13.90 -24.35 29.56
CA PRO A 128 13.01 -23.84 30.58
C PRO A 128 13.83 -23.21 31.70
N SER A 129 13.71 -21.89 31.94
CA SER A 129 13.77 -21.21 33.26
C SER A 129 14.13 -19.71 33.12
N PRO A 130 13.76 -18.80 34.04
CA PRO A 130 12.73 -18.85 35.08
C PRO A 130 11.57 -17.88 34.76
N ALA A 131 10.41 -18.06 35.39
CA ALA A 131 9.37 -17.01 35.41
C ALA A 131 9.93 -15.71 36.02
N ALA A 132 9.62 -14.50 35.57
CA ALA A 132 8.99 -14.04 34.34
C ALA A 132 9.21 -12.51 34.33
N CYS A 133 9.94 -11.98 33.34
CA CYS A 133 9.60 -10.63 32.90
C CYS A 133 8.77 -10.71 31.62
N SER A 134 7.45 -10.74 31.79
CA SER A 134 6.50 -10.58 30.69
C SER A 134 6.28 -9.12 30.33
N CYS A 135 6.57 -8.18 31.24
CA CYS A 135 6.44 -6.75 30.98
C CYS A 135 7.23 -5.88 31.97
N GLY A 136 7.62 -4.69 31.55
CA GLY A 136 8.43 -3.73 32.33
C GLY A 136 9.27 -2.84 31.43
N SER A 137 9.95 -1.84 31.98
CA SER A 137 10.88 -1.02 31.19
C SER A 137 12.06 -1.87 30.69
N CYS A 138 12.80 -1.40 29.69
CA CYS A 138 13.99 -2.11 29.23
C CYS A 138 15.14 -2.13 30.25
N GLN A 139 15.06 -1.34 31.31
CA GLN A 139 15.97 -1.42 32.45
C GLN A 139 15.58 -2.59 33.38
N ASP A 140 14.28 -2.77 33.60
CA ASP A 140 13.76 -3.84 34.47
C ASP A 140 13.81 -5.20 33.74
N CYS A 141 13.66 -5.17 32.42
CA CYS A 141 13.41 -6.34 31.58
C CYS A 141 14.19 -6.30 30.26
N PRO A 142 15.53 -6.35 30.32
CA PRO A 142 16.37 -6.18 29.14
C PRO A 142 16.23 -7.33 28.13
N GLY A 143 15.77 -8.51 28.54
CA GLY A 143 15.64 -9.69 27.67
C GLY A 143 14.39 -9.73 26.78
N ARG A 144 13.55 -8.69 26.79
CA ARG A 144 12.37 -8.62 25.91
C ARG A 144 12.81 -8.24 24.48
N PRO A 145 12.18 -8.78 23.42
CA PRO A 145 12.57 -8.45 22.04
C PRO A 145 12.54 -6.94 21.74
N ILE A 146 11.51 -6.22 22.19
CA ILE A 146 11.43 -4.76 22.03
C ILE A 146 12.60 -4.00 22.67
N CYS A 147 13.31 -4.59 23.63
CA CYS A 147 14.41 -3.95 24.35
C CYS A 147 15.78 -4.11 23.68
N GLU A 148 15.86 -4.85 22.58
CA GLU A 148 17.06 -4.88 21.76
C GLU A 148 17.40 -3.47 21.23
N PRO A 149 18.69 -3.09 21.11
CA PRO A 149 19.09 -1.75 20.67
C PRO A 149 18.46 -1.32 19.34
N ASN A 150 18.37 -2.24 18.38
CA ASN A 150 17.76 -2.00 17.06
C ASN A 150 16.23 -1.89 17.12
N CYS A 151 15.60 -2.27 18.24
CA CYS A 151 14.18 -2.08 18.47
C CYS A 151 13.89 -0.74 19.15
N GLN A 152 14.80 -0.26 20.01
CA GLN A 152 14.71 1.06 20.64
C GLN A 152 15.07 2.19 19.67
N ILE A 153 16.03 1.94 18.79
CA ILE A 153 16.45 2.87 17.73
C ILE A 153 16.40 2.10 16.40
N PRO A 154 15.20 1.99 15.78
CA PRO A 154 15.04 1.27 14.53
C PRO A 154 15.97 1.81 13.44
N PRO A 155 16.80 0.93 12.81
CA PRO A 155 17.56 1.30 11.63
C PRO A 155 16.63 1.48 10.42
N GLN A 156 17.19 1.89 9.28
CA GLN A 156 16.47 1.96 8.00
C GLN A 156 16.19 0.55 7.45
N SER A 157 15.33 -0.22 8.13
CA SER A 157 14.86 -1.54 7.71
C SER A 157 13.40 -1.76 8.11
N CYS A 158 12.82 -2.88 7.67
CA CYS A 158 11.46 -3.27 8.05
C CYS A 158 11.40 -4.22 9.24
N ASP A 159 12.56 -4.59 9.79
CA ASP A 159 12.68 -5.67 10.78
C ASP A 159 12.02 -5.31 12.11
N PHE A 160 11.82 -4.02 12.40
CA PHE A 160 11.10 -3.58 13.60
C PHE A 160 9.73 -4.28 13.74
N TYR A 161 9.01 -4.44 12.64
CA TYR A 161 7.67 -5.01 12.69
C TYR A 161 7.67 -6.50 13.05
N THR A 162 8.58 -7.29 12.47
CA THR A 162 8.62 -8.75 12.66
C THR A 162 9.50 -9.16 13.83
N SER A 163 10.65 -8.50 14.03
CA SER A 163 11.66 -8.91 15.02
C SER A 163 11.56 -8.15 16.34
N CYS A 164 10.79 -7.06 16.41
CA CYS A 164 10.58 -6.31 17.65
C CYS A 164 9.11 -6.37 18.09
N ALA A 165 8.20 -5.86 17.26
CA ALA A 165 6.78 -5.75 17.64
C ALA A 165 6.08 -7.11 17.69
N GLU A 166 6.21 -7.93 16.63
CA GLU A 166 5.59 -9.25 16.58
C GLU A 166 6.21 -10.23 17.59
N GLU A 167 7.54 -10.30 17.72
CA GLU A 167 8.20 -11.12 18.76
C GLU A 167 7.85 -10.68 20.19
N THR A 168 7.44 -9.43 20.40
CA THR A 168 7.02 -8.96 21.74
C THR A 168 5.56 -9.29 22.04
N LEU A 169 4.65 -9.09 21.09
CA LEU A 169 3.20 -9.16 21.34
C LEU A 169 2.49 -10.38 20.74
N HIS A 170 3.14 -11.06 19.79
CA HIS A 170 2.63 -12.27 19.13
C HIS A 170 1.21 -12.08 18.56
N CYS A 171 1.01 -11.00 17.81
CA CYS A 171 -0.31 -10.63 17.29
C CYS A 171 -0.78 -11.50 16.13
N GLY A 172 0.11 -12.31 15.55
CA GLY A 172 -0.14 -13.20 14.45
C GLY A 172 -0.18 -12.48 13.09
N SER A 173 -0.44 -13.26 12.04
CA SER A 173 -0.53 -12.76 10.66
C SER A 173 -1.62 -11.70 10.47
N ASP A 174 -2.67 -11.76 11.29
CA ASP A 174 -3.78 -10.82 11.30
C ASP A 174 -3.57 -9.69 12.32
N GLY A 175 -2.37 -9.54 12.87
CA GLY A 175 -1.96 -8.41 13.70
C GLY A 175 -1.43 -7.24 12.87
N TYR A 176 -1.54 -6.01 13.39
CA TYR A 176 -0.99 -4.82 12.72
C TYR A 176 0.49 -4.96 12.31
N PRO A 177 1.41 -5.48 13.16
CA PRO A 177 2.82 -5.55 12.81
C PRO A 177 3.08 -6.29 11.49
N VAL A 178 2.42 -7.43 11.29
CA VAL A 178 2.61 -8.26 10.11
C VAL A 178 1.70 -7.80 8.96
N ARG A 179 0.37 -7.77 9.19
CA ARG A 179 -0.64 -7.50 8.15
C ARG A 179 -0.46 -6.15 7.48
N TYR A 180 -0.06 -5.13 8.25
CA TYR A 180 -0.03 -3.74 7.79
C TYR A 180 1.38 -3.17 7.81
N GLY A 181 2.05 -3.18 8.96
CA GLY A 181 3.35 -2.55 9.18
C GLY A 181 4.43 -3.11 8.26
N ALA A 182 4.77 -4.39 8.41
CA ALA A 182 5.79 -5.07 7.61
C ALA A 182 5.44 -5.06 6.12
N LYS A 183 4.18 -5.34 5.79
CA LYS A 183 3.66 -5.33 4.41
C LYS A 183 3.90 -4.00 3.70
N ASN A 184 3.46 -2.88 4.29
CA ASN A 184 3.60 -1.57 3.66
C ASN A 184 5.04 -1.05 3.71
N CYS A 185 5.77 -1.32 4.79
CA CYS A 185 7.20 -1.05 4.88
C CYS A 185 7.96 -1.72 3.72
N GLY A 186 7.74 -3.02 3.51
CA GLY A 186 8.36 -3.77 2.43
C GLY A 186 8.02 -3.22 1.05
N ARG A 187 6.78 -2.75 0.84
CA ARG A 187 6.38 -2.07 -0.41
C ARG A 187 7.17 -0.78 -0.62
N PHE A 188 7.28 0.09 0.38
CA PHE A 188 8.07 1.31 0.26
C PHE A 188 9.55 1.05 -0.04
N VAL A 189 10.16 0.06 0.62
CA VAL A 189 11.55 -0.33 0.34
C VAL A 189 11.70 -0.88 -1.07
N HIS A 190 10.79 -1.77 -1.49
CA HIS A 190 10.77 -2.32 -2.83
C HIS A 190 10.61 -1.23 -3.90
N ASN A 191 9.79 -0.22 -3.61
CA ASN A 191 9.45 0.87 -4.51
C ASN A 191 10.37 2.08 -4.35
N LEU A 192 11.42 2.01 -3.52
CA LEU A 192 12.24 3.16 -3.18
C LEU A 192 12.81 3.84 -4.43
N GLY A 193 13.15 3.03 -5.44
CA GLY A 193 13.62 3.57 -6.72
C GLY A 193 12.58 4.33 -7.54
N ALA A 194 11.28 4.19 -7.30
CA ALA A 194 10.29 4.99 -8.02
C ALA A 194 10.20 6.45 -7.50
N PHE A 195 10.80 6.72 -6.34
CA PHE A 195 10.81 8.04 -5.73
C PHE A 195 12.00 8.87 -6.20
N SER A 196 11.81 10.18 -6.30
CA SER A 196 12.89 11.15 -6.46
C SER A 196 13.86 11.09 -5.27
N PRO A 197 15.08 11.69 -5.35
CA PRO A 197 15.98 11.74 -4.21
C PRO A 197 15.36 12.35 -2.94
N SER A 198 14.51 13.37 -3.07
CA SER A 198 13.79 13.94 -1.91
C SER A 198 12.71 12.99 -1.39
N GLY A 199 12.02 12.27 -2.29
CA GLY A 199 11.06 11.24 -1.95
C GLY A 199 11.71 10.05 -1.22
N GLN A 200 12.86 9.57 -1.67
CA GLN A 200 13.62 8.51 -1.00
C GLN A 200 14.03 8.90 0.42
N ALA A 201 14.50 10.14 0.59
CA ALA A 201 14.83 10.67 1.91
C ALA A 201 13.58 10.78 2.79
N TRP A 202 12.44 11.19 2.22
CA TRP A 202 11.15 11.24 2.93
C TRP A 202 10.69 9.85 3.38
N VAL A 203 10.76 8.83 2.50
CA VAL A 203 10.39 7.44 2.81
C VAL A 203 11.10 6.96 4.07
N TRP A 204 12.42 7.18 4.16
CA TRP A 204 13.16 6.75 5.35
C TRP A 204 12.84 7.57 6.60
N ARG A 205 12.59 8.88 6.49
CA ARG A 205 12.16 9.71 7.62
C ARG A 205 10.82 9.24 8.18
N VAL A 206 9.83 9.03 7.32
CA VAL A 206 8.49 8.61 7.75
C VAL A 206 8.51 7.20 8.33
N MET A 207 9.24 6.25 7.72
CA MET A 207 9.39 4.89 8.24
C MET A 207 10.03 4.89 9.63
N THR A 208 11.12 5.66 9.81
CA THR A 208 11.80 5.77 11.10
C THR A 208 10.87 6.39 12.16
N CYS A 209 10.12 7.43 11.80
CA CYS A 209 9.16 8.06 12.69
C CYS A 209 8.07 7.07 13.14
N LEU A 210 7.45 6.35 12.19
CA LEU A 210 6.38 5.39 12.46
C LEU A 210 6.84 4.24 13.37
N GLN A 211 8.03 3.70 13.14
CA GLN A 211 8.60 2.63 13.97
C GLN A 211 8.93 3.14 15.38
N ARG A 212 9.54 4.32 15.50
CA ARG A 212 9.83 4.95 16.81
C ARG A 212 8.57 5.23 17.62
N ALA A 213 7.49 5.66 16.96
CA ALA A 213 6.21 5.90 17.62
C ALA A 213 5.61 4.64 18.28
N LEU A 214 6.03 3.45 17.83
CA LEU A 214 5.54 2.17 18.37
C LEU A 214 6.44 1.56 19.45
N VAL A 215 7.66 2.06 19.66
CA VAL A 215 8.60 1.51 20.65
C VAL A 215 7.98 1.48 22.05
N GLU A 216 7.43 2.62 22.47
CA GLU A 216 6.85 2.75 23.80
C GLU A 216 5.51 1.99 23.92
N PRO A 217 4.53 2.10 22.99
CA PRO A 217 3.31 1.30 23.01
C PRO A 217 3.53 -0.21 23.05
N VAL A 218 4.49 -0.75 22.29
CA VAL A 218 4.85 -2.18 22.31
C VAL A 218 5.55 -2.55 23.62
N GLY A 219 6.34 -1.63 24.17
CA GLY A 219 7.06 -1.79 25.43
C GLY A 219 6.17 -1.79 26.67
N ARG A 220 4.94 -1.24 26.61
CA ARG A 220 4.07 -1.09 27.78
C ARG A 220 3.63 -2.43 28.39
N CYS A 221 3.54 -2.44 29.72
CA CYS A 221 2.85 -3.51 30.44
C CYS A 221 1.37 -3.57 30.05
N GLY A 222 0.89 -4.77 29.73
CA GLY A 222 -0.48 -5.00 29.29
C GLY A 222 -0.80 -4.45 27.90
N ALA A 223 0.21 -4.13 27.09
CA ALA A 223 0.02 -3.79 25.68
C ALA A 223 -0.72 -4.92 24.95
N THR A 224 -1.70 -4.55 24.14
CA THR A 224 -2.48 -5.48 23.32
C THR A 224 -2.31 -5.15 21.85
N CYS A 225 -2.61 -6.13 20.99
CA CYS A 225 -2.57 -5.96 19.54
C CYS A 225 -3.50 -4.85 19.05
N GLN A 226 -4.63 -4.63 19.73
CA GLN A 226 -5.53 -3.53 19.40
C GLN A 226 -4.92 -2.17 19.77
N VAL A 227 -4.35 -2.04 20.98
CA VAL A 227 -3.75 -0.78 21.44
C VAL A 227 -2.58 -0.35 20.56
N ILE A 228 -1.76 -1.29 20.10
CA ILE A 228 -0.66 -0.95 19.17
C ILE A 228 -1.17 -0.61 17.77
N GLU A 229 -2.26 -1.22 17.30
CA GLU A 229 -2.87 -0.88 16.02
C GLU A 229 -3.41 0.56 16.05
N GLU A 230 -4.11 0.93 17.12
CA GLU A 230 -4.59 2.29 17.36
C GLU A 230 -3.43 3.29 17.46
N ALA A 231 -2.38 2.98 18.23
CA ALA A 231 -1.19 3.83 18.35
C ALA A 231 -0.47 4.00 17.00
N ALA A 232 -0.38 2.92 16.22
CA ALA A 232 0.23 2.97 14.91
C ALA A 232 -0.54 3.93 13.99
N PHE A 233 -1.85 3.74 13.84
CA PHE A 233 -2.66 4.61 12.99
C PHE A 233 -2.64 6.08 13.46
N ALA A 234 -2.68 6.32 14.77
CA ALA A 234 -2.60 7.68 15.34
C ALA A 234 -1.27 8.39 15.05
N SER A 235 -0.17 7.65 14.84
CA SER A 235 1.13 8.24 14.52
C SER A 235 1.29 8.69 13.06
N HIS A 236 0.47 8.17 12.14
CA HIS A 236 0.63 8.43 10.70
C HIS A 236 0.55 9.91 10.33
N PRO A 237 -0.45 10.69 10.79
CA PRO A 237 -0.58 12.10 10.40
C PRO A 237 0.66 12.91 10.74
N VAL A 238 1.12 12.81 11.99
CA VAL A 238 2.28 13.53 12.50
C VAL A 238 3.54 13.07 11.75
N CYS A 239 3.77 11.77 11.62
CA CYS A 239 4.98 11.27 10.96
C CYS A 239 5.06 11.64 9.47
N TYR A 240 3.94 11.66 8.74
CA TYR A 240 3.93 12.06 7.33
C TYR A 240 4.20 13.56 7.18
N VAL A 241 3.54 14.39 7.99
CA VAL A 241 3.69 15.85 7.95
C VAL A 241 5.09 16.27 8.39
N ASP A 242 5.56 15.79 9.53
CA ASP A 242 6.88 16.15 10.08
C ASP A 242 8.03 15.63 9.20
N SER A 243 7.79 14.58 8.41
CA SER A 243 8.76 14.09 7.43
C SER A 243 8.82 14.96 6.16
N GLY A 244 7.85 15.86 5.95
CA GLY A 244 7.80 16.81 4.83
C GLY A 244 6.97 16.32 3.65
N VAL A 245 5.86 15.60 3.86
CA VAL A 245 5.01 15.11 2.75
C VAL A 245 4.45 16.23 1.88
N CYS A 246 4.26 17.43 2.44
CA CYS A 246 3.71 18.58 1.72
C CYS A 246 4.75 19.29 0.83
N ASP A 247 6.04 18.99 1.01
CA ASP A 247 7.15 19.57 0.23
C ASP A 247 7.61 18.64 -0.90
N LEU A 248 6.94 17.51 -1.07
CA LEU A 248 7.29 16.53 -2.07
C LEU A 248 6.85 16.98 -3.47
N PRO A 249 7.64 16.68 -4.51
CA PRO A 249 7.18 16.78 -5.89
C PRO A 249 5.91 15.95 -6.12
N LEU A 250 5.05 16.40 -7.05
CA LEU A 250 3.80 15.72 -7.39
C LEU A 250 4.00 14.23 -7.72
N GLN A 251 5.09 13.88 -8.41
CA GLN A 251 5.37 12.47 -8.74
C GLN A 251 5.58 11.59 -7.51
N ASP A 252 6.20 12.13 -6.46
CA ASP A 252 6.45 11.37 -5.22
C ASP A 252 5.16 11.18 -4.45
N LEU A 253 4.28 12.19 -4.42
CA LEU A 253 2.93 12.05 -3.86
C LEU A 253 2.13 10.95 -4.57
N VAL A 254 2.16 10.97 -5.90
CA VAL A 254 1.52 9.94 -6.71
C VAL A 254 2.09 8.56 -6.36
N GLU A 255 3.40 8.46 -6.17
CA GLU A 255 4.06 7.21 -5.80
C GLU A 255 3.72 6.74 -4.37
N ILE A 256 3.51 7.66 -3.41
CA ILE A 256 2.96 7.33 -2.07
C ILE A 256 1.58 6.69 -2.23
N VAL A 257 0.68 7.35 -2.97
CA VAL A 257 -0.71 6.89 -3.13
C VAL A 257 -0.75 5.51 -3.80
N VAL A 258 0.06 5.34 -4.85
CA VAL A 258 0.20 4.07 -5.54
C VAL A 258 0.82 3.00 -4.64
N THR A 259 1.84 3.33 -3.84
CA THR A 259 2.54 2.34 -3.00
C THR A 259 1.65 1.80 -1.87
N VAL A 260 0.87 2.67 -1.21
CA VAL A 260 -0.02 2.26 -0.10
C VAL A 260 -1.31 1.61 -0.62
N ASN A 261 -1.79 2.03 -1.80
CA ASN A 261 -2.82 1.30 -2.56
C ASN A 261 -4.12 1.08 -1.75
N THR A 262 -4.87 -0.03 -1.83
CA THR A 262 -6.13 -0.26 -1.08
C THR A 262 -6.07 -0.04 0.42
N ASP A 263 -4.88 -0.16 1.03
CA ASP A 263 -4.69 0.10 2.46
C ASP A 263 -4.94 1.60 2.79
N LEU A 264 -4.86 2.47 1.77
CA LEU A 264 -5.18 3.90 1.74
C LEU A 264 -6.69 4.19 1.69
N PHE A 265 -7.46 3.32 1.03
CA PHE A 265 -8.91 3.46 0.82
C PHE A 265 -9.74 2.70 1.87
N ALA A 266 -9.14 1.70 2.52
CA ALA A 266 -9.78 0.88 3.54
C ALA A 266 -9.26 1.15 4.98
N GLY A 267 -8.22 1.98 5.14
CA GLY A 267 -7.57 2.24 6.43
C GLY A 267 -7.63 3.71 6.87
N PRO A 268 -7.68 4.00 8.19
CA PRO A 268 -7.74 5.36 8.72
C PRO A 268 -6.43 6.16 8.56
N ALA A 269 -5.32 5.50 8.19
CA ALA A 269 -3.97 6.08 8.16
C ALA A 269 -3.87 7.35 7.29
N LEU A 270 -4.21 7.25 6.01
CA LEU A 270 -4.03 8.37 5.07
C LEU A 270 -5.21 9.34 5.06
N GLU A 271 -6.40 8.86 5.41
CA GLU A 271 -7.52 9.72 5.74
C GLU A 271 -7.12 10.76 6.79
N GLN A 272 -6.50 10.33 7.90
CA GLN A 272 -6.08 11.25 8.95
C GLN A 272 -4.90 12.13 8.52
N VAL A 273 -3.96 11.61 7.71
CA VAL A 273 -2.85 12.40 7.15
C VAL A 273 -3.38 13.56 6.32
N PHE A 274 -4.23 13.31 5.33
CA PHE A 274 -4.71 14.37 4.45
C PHE A 274 -5.73 15.30 5.11
N LYS A 275 -6.53 14.82 6.08
CA LYS A 275 -7.37 15.70 6.93
C LYS A 275 -6.52 16.65 7.78
N THR A 276 -5.42 16.16 8.36
CA THR A 276 -4.53 16.97 9.21
C THR A 276 -3.67 17.91 8.37
N ALA A 277 -3.24 17.45 7.19
CA ALA A 277 -2.42 18.20 6.25
C ALA A 277 -3.25 19.03 5.25
N GLY A 278 -4.48 19.41 5.59
CA GLY A 278 -5.49 19.96 4.67
C GLY A 278 -5.03 21.09 3.75
N GLY A 279 -3.99 21.85 4.14
CA GLY A 279 -3.35 22.85 3.29
C GLY A 279 -2.65 22.29 2.04
N CYS A 280 -1.97 21.13 2.14
CA CYS A 280 -1.25 20.56 1.00
C CYS A 280 -2.10 19.60 0.16
N ALA A 281 -3.17 19.01 0.71
CA ALA A 281 -4.16 18.26 -0.07
C ALA A 281 -4.78 19.13 -1.18
N ALA A 282 -5.20 20.36 -0.85
CA ALA A 282 -5.74 21.31 -1.83
C ALA A 282 -4.70 21.77 -2.86
N HIS A 283 -3.42 21.89 -2.46
CA HIS A 283 -2.33 22.20 -3.38
C HIS A 283 -2.15 21.10 -4.43
N TYR A 284 -2.01 19.85 -3.98
CA TYR A 284 -1.84 18.70 -4.87
C TYR A 284 -3.07 18.43 -5.74
N ASP A 285 -4.29 18.68 -5.23
CA ASP A 285 -5.51 18.58 -6.04
C ASP A 285 -5.45 19.52 -7.27
N ARG A 286 -4.97 20.75 -7.08
CA ARG A 286 -4.78 21.72 -8.18
C ARG A 286 -3.67 21.29 -9.13
N GLU A 287 -2.52 20.86 -8.62
CA GLU A 287 -1.41 20.40 -9.47
C GLU A 287 -1.81 19.19 -10.32
N LEU A 288 -2.52 18.22 -9.74
CA LEU A 288 -3.07 17.08 -10.47
C LEU A 288 -4.04 17.52 -11.58
N GLY A 289 -4.91 18.48 -11.28
CA GLY A 289 -5.84 19.03 -12.27
C GLY A 289 -5.12 19.67 -13.46
N ALA A 290 -4.10 20.49 -13.19
CA ALA A 290 -3.29 21.11 -14.23
C ALA A 290 -2.54 20.08 -15.08
N ARG A 291 -1.92 19.08 -14.45
CA ARG A 291 -1.18 18.01 -15.15
C ARG A 291 -2.11 17.14 -16.02
N ILE A 292 -3.31 16.83 -15.55
CA ILE A 292 -4.30 16.08 -16.34
C ILE A 292 -4.68 16.89 -17.59
N ALA A 293 -4.96 18.19 -17.46
CA ALA A 293 -5.32 19.04 -18.59
C ALA A 293 -4.21 19.12 -19.66
N GLU A 294 -2.95 19.25 -19.21
CA GLU A 294 -1.76 19.21 -20.08
C GLU A 294 -1.66 17.89 -20.85
N LEU A 295 -1.83 16.75 -20.17
CA LEU A 295 -1.80 15.43 -20.80
C LEU A 295 -2.96 15.24 -21.78
N GLU A 296 -4.15 15.78 -21.49
CA GLU A 296 -5.28 15.73 -22.41
C GLU A 296 -5.02 16.54 -23.69
N GLU A 297 -4.27 17.63 -23.61
CA GLU A 297 -3.75 18.37 -24.77
C GLU A 297 -2.73 17.53 -25.53
N GLU A 298 -1.72 16.99 -24.84
CA GLU A 298 -0.69 16.16 -25.46
C GLU A 298 -1.28 14.94 -26.19
N ALA A 299 -2.30 14.31 -25.61
CA ALA A 299 -2.99 13.16 -26.19
C ALA A 299 -3.76 13.50 -27.48
N ARG A 300 -4.18 14.75 -27.67
CA ARG A 300 -4.80 15.23 -28.92
C ARG A 300 -3.76 15.40 -30.01
N ASP A 301 -2.58 15.90 -29.64
CA ASP A 301 -1.51 16.23 -30.59
C ASP A 301 -0.61 15.04 -30.95
N GLN A 302 -0.59 13.99 -30.10
CA GLN A 302 0.27 12.82 -30.28
C GLN A 302 -0.53 11.50 -30.38
N PRO A 303 -1.21 11.23 -31.51
CA PRO A 303 -2.08 10.06 -31.65
C PRO A 303 -1.37 8.71 -31.44
N ILE A 304 -0.07 8.63 -31.73
CA ILE A 304 0.74 7.42 -31.50
C ILE A 304 0.96 7.16 -30.01
N ARG A 305 1.20 8.22 -29.22
CA ARG A 305 1.44 8.12 -27.77
C ARG A 305 0.15 8.19 -26.95
N LYS A 306 -0.99 8.48 -27.59
CA LYS A 306 -2.30 8.59 -26.98
C LYS A 306 -2.61 7.45 -25.97
N PRO A 307 -2.42 6.15 -26.27
CA PRO A 307 -2.72 5.09 -25.30
C PRO A 307 -1.89 5.18 -24.01
N VAL A 308 -0.61 5.54 -24.13
CA VAL A 308 0.32 5.72 -23.00
C VAL A 308 -0.10 6.93 -22.16
N ILE A 309 -0.42 8.04 -22.81
CA ILE A 309 -0.84 9.29 -22.14
C ILE A 309 -2.18 9.08 -21.42
N TYR A 310 -3.14 8.39 -22.04
CA TYR A 310 -4.42 8.08 -21.41
C TYR A 310 -4.29 7.19 -20.19
N ALA A 311 -3.36 6.23 -20.18
CA ALA A 311 -3.09 5.43 -18.99
C ALA A 311 -2.60 6.33 -17.84
N GLU A 312 -1.68 7.26 -18.09
CA GLU A 312 -1.22 8.23 -17.10
C GLU A 312 -2.38 9.09 -16.57
N ILE A 313 -3.24 9.60 -17.45
CA ILE A 313 -4.44 10.36 -17.09
C ILE A 313 -5.36 9.56 -16.17
N VAL A 314 -5.64 8.28 -16.49
CA VAL A 314 -6.49 7.41 -15.67
C VAL A 314 -5.94 7.30 -14.25
N LEU A 315 -4.63 7.13 -14.11
CA LEU A 315 -4.02 7.10 -12.79
C LEU A 315 -4.12 8.44 -12.07
N LEU A 316 -3.76 9.55 -12.72
CA LEU A 316 -3.80 10.86 -12.07
C LEU A 316 -5.22 11.25 -11.65
N ARG A 317 -6.25 10.88 -12.42
CA ARG A 317 -7.66 11.05 -12.03
C ARG A 317 -8.00 10.22 -10.80
N GLY A 318 -7.53 8.97 -10.73
CA GLY A 318 -7.69 8.13 -9.54
C GLY A 318 -7.07 8.74 -8.29
N VAL A 319 -5.82 9.22 -8.40
CA VAL A 319 -5.11 9.90 -7.31
C VAL A 319 -5.81 11.21 -6.92
N LYS A 320 -6.20 12.04 -7.90
CA LYS A 320 -6.91 13.30 -7.67
C LYS A 320 -8.21 13.09 -6.93
N ARG A 321 -9.02 12.10 -7.34
CA ARG A 321 -10.30 11.80 -6.68
C ARG A 321 -10.11 11.33 -5.24
N PHE A 322 -9.06 10.58 -4.96
CA PHE A 322 -8.69 10.24 -3.60
C PHE A 322 -8.34 11.49 -2.79
N ILE A 323 -7.38 12.30 -3.24
CA ILE A 323 -6.91 13.48 -2.50
C ILE A 323 -8.01 14.53 -2.34
N GLY A 324 -8.80 14.77 -3.38
CA GLY A 324 -9.90 15.74 -3.39
C GLY A 324 -11.00 15.43 -2.37
N SER A 325 -11.15 14.16 -1.95
CA SER A 325 -12.06 13.81 -0.85
C SER A 325 -11.65 14.39 0.51
N PHE A 326 -10.40 14.88 0.64
CA PHE A 326 -9.84 15.48 1.84
C PHE A 326 -9.49 16.96 1.69
N ALA A 327 -9.62 17.54 0.49
CA ALA A 327 -9.26 18.94 0.23
C ALA A 327 -10.19 19.97 0.91
N GLY A 328 -11.29 19.51 1.53
CA GLY A 328 -12.32 20.38 2.12
C GLY A 328 -13.10 21.17 1.06
N PRO A 329 -14.24 21.79 1.44
CA PRO A 329 -14.83 22.88 0.66
C PRO A 329 -13.97 24.15 0.68
#